data_AF-B4S997-F1
#
_entry.id   AF-B4S997-F1
#
_cell.length_a   1.000
_cell.length_b   1.000
_cell.length_c   1.000
_cell.angle_alpha   90.00
_cell.angle_beta   90.00
_cell.angle_gamma   90.00
#
_symmetry.space_group_name_H-M   'P 1'
#
loop_
_entity.id
_entity.type
_entity.pdbx_description
1 polymer ?
#
loop_
_entity_poly.entity_id
_entity_poly.type
_entity_poly.pdbx_seq_one_letter_code
_entity_poly.pdbx_strand_id
1 'polypeptide(L)'
;MIPPLSDGNFVAHMEMVLDVYKQPYDLLYPVVCMDEFPKQLIAEKRIPIPARAGQLARYDYEYSRRGTCNIFMANEPLAGKRMVRITASRKRHNWARFLEEIARK
;
A
#
# COMPACT_ATOMS: atom_id res chain seq x y z
N MET A 1 6.33 -5.28 -19.13
CA MET A 1 5.91 -6.63 -18.72
C MET A 1 6.63 -7.61 -19.63
N ILE A 2 7.53 -8.45 -19.10
CA ILE A 2 8.28 -9.43 -19.91
C ILE A 2 7.32 -10.58 -20.23
N PRO A 3 7.13 -10.96 -21.50
CA PRO A 3 6.26 -12.08 -21.84
C PRO A 3 6.83 -13.39 -21.25
N PRO A 4 5.99 -14.26 -20.63
CA PRO A 4 6.48 -15.47 -19.96
C PRO A 4 7.23 -16.43 -20.88
N LEU A 5 6.87 -16.47 -22.17
CA LEU A 5 7.53 -17.33 -23.16
C LEU A 5 8.85 -16.75 -23.70
N SER A 6 9.21 -15.53 -23.29
CA SER A 6 10.37 -14.81 -23.81
C SER A 6 11.59 -14.85 -22.90
N ASP A 7 11.43 -15.28 -21.63
CA ASP A 7 12.53 -15.37 -20.67
C ASP A 7 12.26 -16.45 -19.60
N GLY A 8 12.94 -17.60 -19.73
CA GLY A 8 12.83 -18.70 -18.78
C GLY A 8 13.39 -18.37 -17.39
N ASN A 9 14.34 -17.44 -17.28
CA ASN A 9 14.89 -17.03 -16.00
C ASN A 9 13.88 -16.17 -15.23
N PHE A 10 13.17 -15.28 -15.92
CA PHE A 10 12.07 -14.52 -15.33
C PHE A 10 10.96 -15.46 -14.82
N VAL A 11 10.55 -16.45 -15.62
CA VAL A 11 9.52 -17.42 -15.21
C VAL A 11 9.95 -18.20 -13.97
N ALA A 12 11.19 -18.72 -13.94
CA ALA A 12 11.70 -19.46 -12.80
C ALA A 12 11.66 -18.63 -11.49
N HIS A 13 12.07 -17.35 -11.55
CA HIS A 13 12.00 -16.46 -10.39
C HIS A 13 10.55 -16.16 -9.95
N MET A 14 9.62 -16.01 -10.90
CA MET A 14 8.21 -15.80 -10.58
C MET A 14 7.57 -17.02 -9.93
N GLU A 15 7.87 -18.23 -10.40
CA GLU A 15 7.40 -19.47 -9.78
C GLU A 15 7.93 -19.62 -8.35
N MET A 16 9.20 -19.29 -8.10
CA MET A 16 9.75 -19.29 -6.73
C MET A 16 8.98 -18.37 -5.77
N VAL A 17 8.54 -17.20 -6.24
CA VAL A 17 7.70 -16.30 -5.44
C VAL A 17 6.33 -16.92 -5.20
N LEU A 18 5.69 -17.47 -6.23
CA LEU A 18 4.38 -18.11 -6.10
C LEU A 18 4.40 -19.31 -5.15
N ASP A 19 5.50 -20.06 -5.12
CA ASP A 19 5.65 -21.20 -4.21
C ASP A 19 5.66 -20.77 -2.74
N VAL A 20 6.21 -19.60 -2.40
CA VAL A 20 6.10 -19.01 -1.05
C VAL A 20 4.63 -18.73 -0.69
N TYR A 21 3.84 -18.20 -1.61
CA TYR A 21 2.42 -17.91 -1.37
C TYR A 21 1.54 -19.16 -1.27
N LYS A 22 1.98 -20.31 -1.81
CA LYS A 22 1.28 -21.60 -1.73
C LYS A 22 1.60 -22.38 -0.45
N GLN A 23 2.58 -21.94 0.34
CA GLN A 23 2.94 -22.63 1.57
C GLN A 23 1.74 -22.68 2.53
N PRO A 24 1.57 -23.80 3.27
CA PRO A 24 0.58 -23.85 4.33
C PRO A 24 0.89 -22.79 5.38
N TYR A 25 -0.15 -22.32 6.06
CA TYR A 25 0.04 -21.36 7.14
C TYR A 25 0.88 -21.95 8.27
N ASP A 26 1.95 -21.25 8.65
CA ASP A 26 2.81 -21.58 9.79
C ASP A 26 2.91 -20.38 10.72
N LEU A 27 2.58 -20.58 12.00
CA LEU A 27 2.64 -19.56 13.05
C LEU A 27 4.06 -19.11 13.37
N LEU A 28 5.06 -19.98 13.19
CA LEU A 28 6.47 -19.65 13.42
C LEU A 28 7.09 -18.93 12.22
N TYR A 29 6.53 -19.13 11.04
CA TYR A 29 7.01 -18.56 9.78
C TYR A 29 5.86 -17.93 8.97
N PRO A 30 5.22 -16.87 9.49
CA PRO A 30 4.13 -16.22 8.77
C PRO A 30 4.65 -15.54 7.51
N VAL A 31 3.94 -15.72 6.40
CA VAL A 31 4.21 -14.98 5.17
C VAL A 31 3.65 -13.58 5.33
N VAL A 32 4.52 -12.58 5.38
CA VAL A 32 4.15 -11.16 5.47
C VAL A 32 4.73 -10.40 4.27
N CYS A 33 3.85 -9.78 3.49
CA CYS A 33 4.19 -8.86 2.43
C CYS A 33 4.25 -7.44 2.99
N MET A 34 5.20 -6.63 2.53
CA MET A 34 5.30 -5.23 2.95
C MET A 34 5.57 -4.32 1.75
N ASP A 35 4.96 -3.15 1.77
CA ASP A 35 5.16 -2.12 0.74
C ASP A 35 5.03 -0.70 1.34
N GLU A 36 5.46 0.30 0.58
CA GLU A 36 5.26 1.71 0.89
C GLU A 36 4.66 2.50 -0.27
N PHE A 37 3.78 3.45 0.08
CA PHE A 37 3.20 4.36 -0.90
C PHE A 37 3.30 5.82 -0.44
N PRO A 38 3.98 6.70 -1.21
CA PRO A 38 3.99 8.12 -0.94
C PRO A 38 2.64 8.74 -1.34
N LYS A 39 1.93 9.34 -0.38
CA LYS A 39 0.63 9.99 -0.64
C LYS A 39 0.75 11.50 -0.58
N GLN A 40 0.37 12.14 -1.69
CA GLN A 40 0.17 13.58 -1.70
C GLN A 40 -1.10 13.96 -0.96
N LEU A 41 -0.98 14.94 -0.06
CA LEU A 41 -2.11 15.53 0.64
C LEU A 41 -2.62 16.70 -0.19
N ILE A 42 -3.89 16.61 -0.60
CA ILE A 42 -4.56 17.64 -1.39
C ILE A 42 -5.78 18.14 -0.65
N ALA A 43 -6.08 19.44 -0.80
CA ALA A 43 -7.27 20.05 -0.25
C ALA A 43 -7.96 20.88 -1.33
N GLU A 44 -9.28 20.88 -1.32
CA GLU A 44 -10.09 21.72 -2.20
C GLU A 44 -9.76 23.20 -1.95
N LYS A 45 -9.62 23.98 -3.04
CA LYS A 45 -9.39 25.42 -2.91
C LYS A 45 -10.70 26.20 -2.75
N ARG A 46 -11.80 25.67 -3.29
CA ARG A 46 -13.13 26.27 -3.24
C ARG A 46 -14.10 25.33 -2.52
N ILE A 47 -15.07 25.93 -1.83
CA ILE A 47 -16.12 25.17 -1.15
C ILE A 47 -17.01 24.51 -2.22
N PRO A 48 -17.23 23.18 -2.17
CA PRO A 48 -18.13 22.50 -3.09
C PRO A 48 -19.56 23.04 -3.01
N ILE A 49 -20.23 23.08 -4.14
CA ILE A 49 -21.64 23.47 -4.19
C ILE A 49 -22.46 22.21 -3.88
N PRO A 50 -23.29 22.21 -2.80
CA PRO A 50 -24.08 21.05 -2.42
C PRO A 50 -25.12 20.72 -3.49
N ALA A 51 -25.55 19.46 -3.50
CA ALA A 51 -26.63 19.00 -4.37
C ALA A 51 -27.96 19.67 -4.00
N ARG A 52 -28.83 19.84 -4.99
CA ARG A 52 -30.24 20.24 -4.82
C ARG A 52 -31.12 19.46 -5.79
N ALA A 53 -32.44 19.52 -5.62
CA ALA A 53 -33.37 18.81 -6.51
C ALA A 53 -33.05 19.11 -7.99
N GLY A 54 -32.79 18.06 -8.78
CA GLY A 54 -32.41 18.17 -10.19
C GLY A 54 -30.95 18.59 -10.47
N GLN A 55 -30.09 18.75 -9.46
CA GLN A 55 -28.69 19.14 -9.64
C GLN A 55 -27.75 18.39 -8.69
N LEU A 56 -26.73 17.72 -9.25
CA LEU A 56 -25.70 17.03 -8.48
C LEU A 56 -24.77 18.01 -7.77
N ALA A 57 -24.06 17.52 -6.75
CA ALA A 57 -23.00 18.27 -6.09
C ALA A 57 -21.89 18.60 -7.10
N ARG A 58 -21.34 19.81 -7.01
CA ARG A 58 -20.27 20.28 -7.91
C ARG A 58 -19.01 20.58 -7.12
N TYR A 59 -17.91 20.01 -7.59
CA TYR A 59 -16.57 20.18 -7.07
C TYR A 59 -15.75 20.95 -8.08
N ASP A 60 -14.89 21.85 -7.59
CA ASP A 60 -13.91 22.51 -8.44
C ASP A 60 -12.74 21.55 -8.69
N TYR A 61 -12.15 21.63 -9.89
CA TYR A 61 -10.97 20.85 -10.24
C TYR A 61 -9.69 21.41 -9.60
N GLU A 62 -9.69 22.69 -9.21
CA GLU A 62 -8.53 23.32 -8.58
C GLU A 62 -8.31 22.81 -7.15
N TYR A 63 -7.11 22.30 -6.88
CA TYR A 63 -6.70 21.82 -5.56
C TYR A 63 -5.42 22.50 -5.09
N SER A 64 -5.27 22.55 -3.77
CA SER A 64 -4.06 22.98 -3.08
C SER A 64 -3.24 21.76 -2.63
N ARG A 65 -1.92 21.83 -2.81
CA ARG A 65 -0.98 20.82 -2.29
C ARG A 65 -0.68 21.15 -0.83
N ARG A 66 -0.94 20.21 0.09
CA ARG A 66 -0.66 20.34 1.53
C ARG A 66 0.46 19.43 2.00
N GLY A 67 1.45 19.22 1.14
CA GLY A 67 2.59 18.35 1.39
C GLY A 67 2.31 16.88 1.05
N THR A 68 3.11 16.00 1.64
CA THR A 68 3.07 14.56 1.41
C THR A 68 3.20 13.80 2.72
N CYS A 69 2.69 12.58 2.76
CA CYS A 69 2.96 11.61 3.79
C CYS A 69 3.40 10.28 3.15
N ASN A 70 3.89 9.35 3.96
CA ASN A 70 4.17 7.99 3.54
C ASN A 70 3.22 7.03 4.23
N ILE A 71 2.74 6.05 3.49
CA ILE A 71 1.91 4.97 4.00
C ILE A 71 2.74 3.70 3.92
N PHE A 72 3.11 3.14 5.06
CA PHE A 72 3.63 1.79 5.13
C PHE A 72 2.47 0.81 5.31
N MET A 73 2.50 -0.30 4.57
CA MET A 73 1.51 -1.36 4.68
C MET A 73 2.22 -2.70 4.82
N ALA A 74 1.70 -3.54 5.71
CA ALA A 74 2.04 -4.94 5.78
C ALA A 74 0.77 -5.78 5.70
N ASN A 75 0.84 -6.91 5.01
CA ASN A 75 -0.26 -7.83 4.80
C ASN A 75 0.22 -9.26 5.03
N GLU A 76 -0.49 -9.97 5.88
CA GLU A 76 -0.33 -11.41 6.11
C GLU A 76 -1.50 -12.10 5.40
N PRO A 77 -1.34 -12.49 4.11
CA PRO A 77 -2.45 -12.94 3.27
C PRO A 77 -3.16 -14.17 3.83
N LEU A 78 -2.41 -15.15 4.35
CA LEU A 78 -2.95 -16.41 4.84
C LEU A 78 -3.74 -16.25 6.16
N ALA A 79 -3.44 -15.22 6.96
CA ALA A 79 -4.20 -14.90 8.16
C ALA A 79 -5.27 -13.82 7.96
N GLY A 80 -5.35 -13.22 6.76
CA GLY A 80 -6.28 -12.12 6.46
C GLY A 80 -6.02 -10.85 7.28
N LYS A 81 -4.79 -10.65 7.78
CA LYS A 81 -4.43 -9.50 8.63
C LYS A 81 -3.69 -8.46 7.80
N ARG A 82 -4.00 -7.19 8.06
CA ARG A 82 -3.27 -6.04 7.50
C ARG A 82 -2.88 -5.05 8.59
N MET A 83 -1.76 -4.38 8.39
CA MET A 83 -1.24 -3.32 9.23
C MET A 83 -0.91 -2.13 8.36
N VAL A 84 -1.28 -0.93 8.82
CA VAL A 84 -1.00 0.31 8.11
C VAL A 84 -0.40 1.30 9.09
N ARG A 85 0.68 1.96 8.68
CA ARG A 85 1.27 3.06 9.42
C ARG A 85 1.49 4.25 8.52
N ILE A 86 0.85 5.37 8.87
CA ILE A 86 1.04 6.63 8.17
C ILE A 86 2.12 7.42 8.91
N THR A 87 3.11 7.90 8.18
CA THR A 87 4.19 8.72 8.71
C THR A 87 4.35 9.99 7.88
N ALA A 88 4.91 11.04 8.48
CA ALA A 88 5.23 12.25 7.74
C ALA A 88 6.35 12.05 6.69
N SER A 89 7.14 10.96 6.77
CA SER A 89 8.24 10.71 5.84
C SER A 89 8.68 9.24 5.79
N ARG A 90 9.21 8.80 4.64
CA ARG A 90 9.78 7.46 4.41
C ARG A 90 11.20 7.25 4.96
N LYS A 91 11.55 7.90 6.07
CA LYS A 91 12.89 7.78 6.65
C LYS A 91 13.14 6.36 7.16
N ARG A 92 14.40 5.91 7.07
CA ARG A 92 14.85 4.57 7.50
C ARG A 92 14.44 4.20 8.93
N HIS A 93 14.42 5.15 9.88
CA HIS A 93 13.97 4.87 11.24
C HIS A 93 12.46 4.59 11.34
N ASN A 94 11.64 5.20 10.48
CA ASN A 94 10.21 4.91 10.44
C ASN A 94 9.96 3.51 9.88
N TRP A 95 10.74 3.09 8.89
CA TRP A 95 10.74 1.72 8.37
C TRP A 95 11.12 0.70 9.44
N ALA A 96 12.23 0.94 10.16
CA ALA A 96 12.68 0.04 11.22
C ALA A 96 11.63 -0.10 12.35
N ARG A 97 10.99 1.01 12.76
CA ARG A 97 9.89 0.98 13.73
C ARG A 97 8.69 0.19 13.21
N PHE A 98 8.36 0.31 11.92
CA PHE A 98 7.28 -0.47 11.33
C PHE A 98 7.59 -1.97 11.30
N LEU A 99 8.83 -2.34 10.97
CA LEU A 99 9.29 -3.74 11.08
C LEU A 99 9.20 -4.29 12.51
N GLU A 100 9.60 -3.49 13.49
CA GLU A 100 9.48 -3.87 14.90
C GLU A 100 8.02 -4.10 15.32
N GLU A 101 7.10 -3.27 14.83
CA GLU A 101 5.66 -3.45 15.09
C GLU A 101 5.10 -4.70 14.44
N ILE A 102 5.57 -5.05 13.22
CA ILE A 102 5.18 -6.31 12.55
C ILE A 102 5.68 -7.51 13.37
N ALA A 103 6.93 -7.47 13.83
CA ALA A 103 7.57 -8.59 14.54
C ALA A 103 7.00 -8.85 15.95
N ARG A 104 6.37 -7.85 16.58
CA ARG A 104 5.75 -7.97 17.91
C ARG A 104 4.36 -8.60 17.89
N LYS A 105 3.82 -8.89 16.71
CA LYS A 105 2.43 -9.29 16.50
C LYS A 105 2.31 -10.79 16.28
#